data_AF-A0A399HVP7-F1
#
_entry.id   AF-A0A399HVP7-F1
#
_cell.length_a   1.000
_cell.length_b   1.000
_cell.length_c   1.000
_cell.angle_alpha   90.00
_cell.angle_beta   90.00
_cell.angle_gamma   90.00
#
_symmetry.space_group_name_H-M   'P 1'
#
loop_
_entity.id
_entity.type
_entity.pdbx_description
1 polymer ?
#
loop_
_entity_poly.entity_id
_entity_poly.type
_entity_poly.pdbx_seq_one_letter_code
_entity_poly.pdbx_strand_id
1 'polypeptide(L)'
;MSNNFDRHDRPQQPSPQFAHYENVTLLGPPTMRGALVFGGSSHPKLVEGICDRLGMKPGSATLGKFKNGETSVTIHTSIRNKDVFIVQSGSEKCVA
;
A
#
# COMPACT_ATOMS: atom_id res chain seq x y z
N MET A 1 35.67 10.23 -18.70
CA MET A 1 34.89 10.45 -17.47
C MET A 1 33.53 9.80 -17.71
N SER A 2 33.37 8.57 -17.22
CA SER A 2 32.23 7.69 -17.50
C SER A 2 31.04 8.03 -16.58
N ASN A 3 29.93 8.45 -17.18
CA ASN A 3 28.67 8.65 -16.48
C ASN A 3 28.07 7.28 -16.09
N ASN A 4 28.10 6.95 -14.79
CA ASN A 4 27.49 5.76 -14.21
C ASN A 4 25.98 5.97 -13.96
N PHE A 5 25.18 6.18 -15.01
CA PHE A 5 23.72 6.32 -14.89
C PHE A 5 22.95 5.27 -15.69
N ASP A 6 23.44 4.02 -15.71
CA ASP A 6 22.76 2.88 -16.34
C ASP A 6 22.99 1.59 -15.54
N ARG A 7 22.61 1.59 -14.25
CA ARG A 7 22.56 0.36 -13.46
C ARG A 7 21.17 0.12 -12.89
N HIS A 8 20.48 -0.75 -13.63
CA HIS A 8 19.50 -1.72 -13.14
C HIS A 8 18.06 -1.25 -12.90
N ASP A 9 17.35 -0.98 -13.98
CA ASP A 9 16.03 -1.62 -14.14
C ASP A 9 16.26 -3.09 -14.51
N ARG A 10 16.66 -3.90 -13.52
CA ARG A 10 16.54 -5.35 -13.66
C ARG A 10 15.05 -5.64 -13.51
N PRO A 11 14.36 -6.25 -14.49
CA PRO A 11 13.02 -6.76 -14.24
C PRO A 11 13.15 -7.72 -13.05
N GLN A 12 12.56 -7.36 -11.92
CA GLN A 12 12.53 -8.24 -10.77
C GLN A 12 11.79 -9.50 -11.22
N GLN A 13 12.54 -10.57 -11.47
CA GLN A 13 11.92 -11.88 -11.61
C GLN A 13 11.20 -12.14 -10.29
N PRO A 14 9.91 -12.51 -10.32
CA PRO A 14 9.16 -12.78 -9.10
C PRO A 14 9.92 -13.86 -8.34
N SER A 15 10.20 -13.58 -7.06
CA SER A 15 10.91 -14.55 -6.22
C SER A 15 10.16 -15.89 -6.21
N PRO A 16 10.86 -17.04 -6.09
CA PRO A 16 10.25 -18.37 -6.17
C PRO A 16 9.09 -18.61 -5.21
N GLN A 17 9.03 -17.82 -4.12
CA GLN A 17 7.94 -17.87 -3.15
C GLN A 17 6.58 -17.45 -3.73
N PHE A 18 6.60 -16.71 -4.85
CA PHE A 18 5.38 -16.30 -5.54
C PHE A 18 4.90 -17.35 -6.56
N ALA A 19 5.69 -18.33 -7.00
CA ALA A 19 5.24 -19.34 -7.97
C ALA A 19 4.02 -20.17 -7.51
N HIS A 20 3.71 -20.17 -6.21
CA HIS A 20 2.52 -20.82 -5.66
C HIS A 20 1.21 -20.02 -5.82
N TYR A 21 1.22 -18.79 -6.36
CA TYR A 21 0.00 -18.00 -6.57
C TYR A 21 -0.86 -18.47 -7.77
N GLU A 22 -0.31 -19.29 -8.68
CA GLU A 22 -1.03 -19.66 -9.91
C GLU A 22 -2.22 -20.60 -9.68
N ASN A 23 -2.40 -21.12 -8.45
CA ASN A 23 -3.50 -22.01 -8.08
C ASN A 23 -4.51 -21.38 -7.08
N VAL A 24 -4.45 -20.07 -6.84
CA VAL A 24 -5.23 -19.38 -5.77
C VAL A 24 -6.72 -19.18 -6.10
N THR A 25 -7.16 -19.40 -7.34
CA THR A 25 -8.56 -19.20 -7.75
C THR A 25 -9.55 -20.16 -7.07
N LEU A 26 -9.09 -21.27 -6.49
CA LEU A 26 -9.95 -22.26 -5.80
C LEU A 26 -10.14 -22.00 -4.28
N LEU A 27 -9.35 -21.10 -3.68
CA LEU A 27 -9.45 -20.76 -2.24
C LEU A 27 -9.77 -19.28 -1.97
N GLY A 28 -9.91 -18.47 -3.03
CA GLY A 28 -9.99 -17.01 -2.93
C GLY A 28 -8.64 -16.39 -2.59
N PRO A 29 -8.46 -15.07 -2.78
CA PRO A 29 -7.21 -14.42 -2.40
C PRO A 29 -6.91 -14.65 -0.90
N PRO A 30 -5.62 -14.70 -0.49
CA PRO A 30 -5.24 -14.82 0.90
C PRO A 30 -5.73 -13.60 1.68
N THR A 31 -6.96 -13.69 2.21
CA THR A 31 -7.54 -12.61 3.01
C THR A 31 -6.94 -12.69 4.41
N MET A 32 -6.16 -11.68 4.79
CA MET A 32 -5.91 -11.42 6.21
C MET A 32 -7.26 -11.04 6.84
N ARG A 33 -7.96 -12.04 7.36
CA ARG A 33 -9.27 -11.87 7.99
C ARG A 33 -9.13 -10.92 9.18
N GLY A 34 -9.67 -9.72 9.05
CA GLY A 34 -9.67 -8.72 10.11
C GLY A 34 -8.59 -7.65 10.01
N ALA A 35 -7.75 -7.65 8.97
CA ALA A 35 -6.80 -6.56 8.74
C ALA A 35 -7.43 -5.36 8.01
N LEU A 36 -6.97 -4.16 8.34
CA LEU A 36 -7.27 -2.92 7.64
C LEU A 36 -5.98 -2.21 7.27
N VAL A 37 -5.84 -1.82 6.01
CA VAL A 37 -4.68 -1.07 5.51
C VAL A 37 -5.10 0.35 5.19
N PHE A 38 -4.47 1.34 5.81
CA PHE A 38 -4.68 2.75 5.51
C PHE A 38 -3.46 3.34 4.81
N GLY A 39 -3.72 4.22 3.84
CA GLY A 39 -2.71 4.96 3.13
C GLY A 39 -2.52 6.36 3.68
N GLY A 40 -1.28 6.81 3.80
CA GLY A 40 -0.96 8.22 3.91
C GLY A 40 -1.09 8.96 2.58
N SER A 41 -0.81 10.26 2.59
CA SER A 41 -0.98 11.13 1.41
C SER A 41 0.15 11.02 0.38
N SER A 42 1.26 10.33 0.69
CA SER A 42 2.47 10.36 -0.16
C SER A 42 2.31 9.53 -1.43
N HIS A 43 1.89 8.27 -1.32
CA HIS A 43 1.85 7.30 -2.43
C HIS A 43 0.58 6.42 -2.36
N PRO A 44 -0.60 6.94 -2.75
CA PRO A 44 -1.84 6.16 -2.75
C PRO A 44 -1.77 4.90 -3.62
N LYS A 45 -1.11 4.99 -4.78
CA LYS A 45 -0.92 3.85 -5.71
C LYS A 45 -0.18 2.67 -5.09
N LEU A 46 0.75 2.94 -4.16
CA LEU A 46 1.46 1.87 -3.45
C LEU A 46 0.50 1.10 -2.54
N VAL A 47 -0.38 1.82 -1.85
CA VAL A 47 -1.38 1.25 -0.94
C VAL A 47 -2.37 0.40 -1.72
N GLU A 48 -2.84 0.89 -2.86
CA GLU A 48 -3.68 0.14 -3.79
C GLU A 48 -2.99 -1.16 -4.24
N GLY A 49 -1.75 -1.09 -4.73
CA GLY A 49 -1.02 -2.28 -5.17
C GLY A 49 -0.74 -3.30 -4.05
N ILE A 50 -0.55 -2.86 -2.81
CA ILE A 50 -0.47 -3.76 -1.64
C ILE A 50 -1.82 -4.44 -1.41
N CYS A 51 -2.90 -3.66 -1.39
CA CYS A 51 -4.25 -4.18 -1.14
C CYS A 51 -4.71 -5.14 -2.24
N ASP A 52 -4.39 -4.85 -3.51
CA ASP A 52 -4.68 -5.71 -4.66
C ASP A 52 -3.98 -7.08 -4.53
N ARG A 53 -2.70 -7.09 -4.14
CA ARG A 53 -1.94 -8.33 -3.92
C ARG A 53 -2.44 -9.14 -2.73
N LEU A 54 -3.00 -8.47 -1.72
CA LEU A 54 -3.63 -9.10 -0.56
C LEU A 54 -5.12 -9.44 -0.80
N GLY A 55 -5.67 -9.09 -1.97
CA GLY A 55 -7.08 -9.27 -2.32
C GLY A 55 -8.05 -8.60 -1.34
N MET A 56 -7.70 -7.42 -0.84
CA MET A 56 -8.53 -6.62 0.06
C MET A 56 -8.67 -5.19 -0.45
N LYS A 57 -9.55 -4.40 0.20
CA LYS A 57 -9.70 -2.98 -0.09
C LYS A 57 -8.98 -2.14 0.98
N PRO A 58 -8.38 -1.00 0.62
CA PRO A 58 -7.89 -0.04 1.61
C PRO A 58 -9.01 0.44 2.53
N GLY A 59 -8.67 0.73 3.78
CA GLY A 59 -9.56 1.36 4.74
C GLY A 59 -9.89 2.80 4.33
N SER A 60 -11.14 3.21 4.55
CA SER A 60 -11.60 4.55 4.19
C SER A 60 -11.17 5.59 5.22
N ALA A 61 -10.38 6.56 4.78
CA ALA A 61 -9.96 7.69 5.59
C ALA A 61 -9.84 8.97 4.74
N THR A 62 -10.16 10.11 5.34
CA THR A 62 -9.91 11.43 4.75
C THR A 62 -8.71 12.05 5.45
N LEU A 63 -7.72 12.44 4.65
CA LEU A 63 -6.54 13.17 5.09
C LEU A 63 -6.69 14.63 4.69
N GLY A 64 -6.37 15.55 5.60
CA GLY A 64 -6.44 16.98 5.37
C GLY A 64 -5.30 17.72 6.05
N LYS A 65 -5.23 19.02 5.76
CA LYS A 65 -4.36 19.97 6.45
C LYS A 65 -5.22 21.09 7.03
N PHE A 66 -5.05 21.38 8.31
CA PHE A 66 -5.64 22.55 8.93
C PHE A 66 -4.90 23.82 8.48
N LYS A 67 -5.53 24.99 8.63
CA LYS A 67 -4.94 26.28 8.22
C LYS A 67 -3.61 26.60 8.92
N ASN A 68 -3.39 26.03 10.10
CA ASN A 68 -2.14 26.15 10.88
C ASN A 68 -1.06 25.14 10.47
N GLY A 69 -1.29 24.30 9.45
CA GLY A 69 -0.33 23.31 8.96
C GLY A 69 -0.41 21.94 9.64
N GLU A 70 -1.23 21.79 10.68
CA GLU A 70 -1.47 20.51 11.36
C GLU A 70 -2.18 19.53 10.44
N THR A 71 -1.86 18.24 10.58
CA THR A 71 -2.48 17.17 9.79
C THR A 71 -3.80 16.76 10.44
N SER A 72 -4.87 16.74 9.65
CA SER A 72 -6.17 16.20 10.04
C SER A 72 -6.38 14.81 9.44
N VAL A 73 -6.89 13.87 10.23
CA VAL A 73 -7.20 12.51 9.78
C VAL A 73 -8.58 12.14 10.30
N THR A 74 -9.47 11.69 9.40
CA THR A 74 -10.80 11.19 9.75
C THR A 74 -10.95 9.77 9.22
N ILE A 75 -11.21 8.81 10.09
CA ILE A 75 -11.39 7.40 9.72
C ILE A 75 -12.89 7.12 9.56
N HIS A 76 -13.30 6.59 8.41
CA HIS A 76 -14.70 6.33 8.06
C HIS A 76 -15.11 4.86 8.23
N THR A 77 -14.31 4.09 8.96
CA THR A 77 -14.53 2.65 9.16
C THR A 77 -14.17 2.25 10.58
N SER A 78 -14.91 1.31 11.16
CA SER A 78 -14.59 0.80 12.51
C SER A 78 -13.29 0.01 12.51
N ILE A 79 -12.37 0.39 13.40
CA ILE A 79 -11.05 -0.25 13.58
C ILE A 79 -10.99 -1.21 14.78
N ARG A 80 -12.08 -1.36 15.53
CA ARG A 80 -12.07 -2.16 16.78
C ARG A 80 -11.86 -3.63 16.46
N ASN A 81 -10.97 -4.28 17.19
CA ASN A 81 -10.60 -5.69 17.00
C ASN A 81 -10.12 -5.98 15.56
N LYS A 82 -9.43 -5.02 14.94
CA LYS A 82 -8.81 -5.15 13.63
C LYS A 82 -7.31 -4.99 13.76
N ASP A 83 -6.57 -5.71 12.95
CA ASP A 83 -5.14 -5.49 12.77
C ASP A 83 -4.94 -4.34 11.79
N VAL A 84 -4.45 -3.21 12.28
CA VAL A 84 -4.37 -1.97 11.49
C VAL A 84 -2.95 -1.73 11.02
N PHE A 85 -2.79 -1.58 9.71
CA PHE A 85 -1.52 -1.25 9.05
C PHE A 85 -1.63 0.15 8.45
N ILE A 86 -0.61 0.98 8.68
CA ILE A 86 -0.49 2.31 8.09
C ILE A 86 0.69 2.30 7.13
N VAL A 87 0.43 2.55 5.86
CA VAL A 87 1.43 2.60 4.81
C VAL A 87 1.65 4.06 4.41
N GLN A 88 2.85 4.56 4.65
CA GLN A 88 3.25 5.92 4.32
C GLN A 88 4.73 5.93 3.93
N SER A 89 5.04 6.50 2.77
CA SER A 89 6.42 6.79 2.38
C SER A 89 6.92 8.03 3.12
N GLY A 90 8.21 8.05 3.46
CA GLY A 90 8.89 9.22 4.02
C GLY A 90 9.23 10.30 2.99
N SER A 91 8.88 10.08 1.71
CA SER A 91 9.08 11.06 0.63
C SER A 91 7.98 12.11 0.59
N GLU A 92 8.26 13.21 -0.10
CA GLU A 92 7.24 14.21 -0.43
C GLU A 92 6.07 13.59 -1.21
N LYS A 93 4.95 14.32 -1.25
CA LYS A 93 3.74 13.86 -1.92
C LYS A 93 4.04 13.57 -3.39
N CYS A 94 3.80 12.33 -3.82
CA CYS A 94 3.88 11.96 -5.21
C CYS A 94 2.70 12.63 -5.94
N VAL A 95 3.01 13.69 -6.68
CA VAL A 95 2.08 14.30 -7.63
C VAL A 95 2.33 13.56 -8.95
N ALA A 96 1.42 12.63 -9.27
CA ALA A 96 1.41 11.99 -10.59
C ALA A 96 0.75 12.93 -11.61
#